data_AF-A0A450RT79-F1
#
_entry.id   AF-A0A450RT79-F1
#
_cell.length_a   1.000
_cell.length_b   1.000
_cell.length_c   1.000
_cell.angle_alpha   90.00
_cell.angle_beta   90.00
_cell.angle_gamma   90.00
#
_symmetry.space_group_name_H-M   'P 1'
#
loop_
_entity.id
_entity.type
_entity.pdbx_description
1 polymer ?
#
loop_
_entity_poly.entity_id
_entity_poly.type
_entity_poly.pdbx_seq_one_letter_code
_entity_poly.pdbx_strand_id
1 'polypeptide(L)' 'MNPNKDEDDLRPEYDFDFSKAARGKYYRQYIEGTNVVVLDPDVATAFPNSEAVNDALRAMLRLTEQVSTLTTRSSARLE' A
#
# COMPACT_ATOMS: atom_id res chain seq x y z
N MET A 1 43.23 -30.60 15.28
CA MET A 1 42.11 -30.17 14.42
C MET A 1 41.24 -31.37 14.18
N ASN A 2 40.05 -31.40 14.77
CA ASN A 2 39.09 -32.48 14.57
C ASN A 2 38.19 -32.07 13.39
N PRO A 3 38.24 -32.74 12.22
CA PRO A 3 37.33 -32.47 11.14
C PRO A 3 36.01 -33.19 11.41
N ASN A 4 34.90 -32.63 10.94
CA ASN A 4 33.53 -33.17 11.07
C ASN A 4 32.88 -32.85 12.42
N LYS A 5 32.08 -31.81 12.47
CA LYS A 5 30.70 -31.83 11.96
C LYS A 5 30.09 -30.48 12.28
N ASP A 6 29.79 -29.74 11.24
CA ASP A 6 28.77 -28.70 11.28
C ASP A 6 27.43 -29.42 11.52
N GLU A 7 27.19 -29.86 12.76
CA GLU A 7 25.90 -30.36 13.21
C GLU A 7 24.97 -29.16 13.29
N ASP A 8 24.36 -28.89 12.15
CA ASP A 8 22.98 -28.42 11.98
C ASP A 8 22.33 -27.93 13.29
N ASP A 9 22.60 -26.68 13.65
CA ASP A 9 21.94 -25.97 14.77
C ASP A 9 20.43 -25.77 14.53
N LEU A 10 19.91 -26.25 13.39
CA LEU A 10 18.49 -26.23 13.07
C LEU A 10 17.77 -27.30 13.88
N ARG A 11 16.58 -26.94 14.37
CA ARG A 11 15.74 -27.92 15.04
C ARG A 11 15.26 -28.96 14.03
N PRO A 12 15.01 -30.22 14.43
CA PRO A 12 14.57 -31.29 13.53
C PRO A 12 13.31 -30.97 12.72
N GLU A 13 12.48 -30.03 13.17
CA GLU A 13 11.29 -29.57 12.46
C GLU A 13 11.60 -28.67 11.25
N TYR A 14 12.82 -28.16 11.14
CA TYR A 14 13.26 -27.28 10.06
C TYR A 14 14.05 -28.04 8.99
N ASP A 15 13.33 -28.80 8.15
CA ASP A 15 13.87 -29.33 6.89
C ASP A 15 13.57 -28.35 5.74
N PHE A 16 14.57 -27.56 5.35
CA PHE A 16 14.41 -26.56 4.29
C PHE A 16 14.70 -27.16 2.91
N ASP A 17 13.64 -27.55 2.19
CA ASP A 17 13.73 -27.89 0.77
C ASP A 17 13.84 -26.63 -0.11
N PHE A 18 15.07 -26.23 -0.44
CA PHE A 18 15.34 -25.10 -1.32
C PHE A 18 15.17 -25.41 -2.82
N SER A 19 14.83 -26.65 -3.21
CA SER A 19 14.64 -26.98 -4.65
C SER A 19 13.50 -26.19 -5.30
N LYS A 20 12.54 -25.73 -4.49
CA LYS A 20 11.42 -24.87 -4.91
C LYS A 20 11.62 -23.40 -4.53
N ALA A 21 12.77 -23.04 -3.97
CA ALA A 21 13.03 -21.67 -3.56
C ALA A 21 13.18 -20.76 -4.80
N ALA A 22 12.41 -19.67 -4.83
CA ALA A 22 12.43 -18.70 -5.91
C ALA A 22 12.96 -17.36 -5.40
N ARG A 23 14.05 -16.87 -6.01
CA ARG A 23 14.61 -15.55 -5.70
C ARG A 23 13.59 -14.46 -6.04
N GLY A 24 13.28 -13.62 -5.08
CA GLY A 24 12.37 -12.50 -5.29
C GLY A 24 10.89 -12.90 -5.46
N LYS A 25 10.45 -14.03 -4.87
CA LYS A 25 9.05 -14.50 -4.91
C LYS A 25 8.01 -13.39 -4.64
N TYR A 26 8.34 -12.45 -3.76
CA TYR A 26 7.49 -11.32 -3.37
C TYR A 26 8.05 -9.96 -3.77
N TYR A 27 9.10 -9.93 -4.61
CA TYR A 27 9.81 -8.69 -4.99
C TYR A 27 8.89 -7.71 -5.73
N ARG A 28 8.04 -8.20 -6.62
CA ARG A 28 7.09 -7.36 -7.37
C ARG A 28 6.05 -6.72 -6.45
N GLN A 29 5.46 -7.51 -5.54
CA GLN A 29 4.48 -7.03 -4.55
C GLN A 29 5.12 -6.06 -3.53
N TYR A 30 6.40 -6.23 -3.23
CA TYR A 30 7.15 -5.30 -2.40
C TYR A 30 7.43 -3.97 -3.13
N ILE A 31 7.79 -4.01 -4.42
CA ILE A 31 8.03 -2.81 -5.25
C ILE A 31 6.75 -2.06 -5.61
N GLU A 32 5.63 -2.76 -5.75
CA GLU A 32 4.29 -2.16 -5.85
C GLU A 32 3.96 -1.29 -4.63
N GLY A 33 4.80 -1.34 -3.61
CA GLY A 33 4.79 -0.47 -2.45
C GLY A 33 3.90 -1.08 -1.38
N THR A 34 4.39 -1.08 -0.15
CA THR A 34 3.49 -1.04 1.00
C THR A 34 2.57 0.16 0.81
N ASN A 35 1.33 -0.08 0.37
CA ASN A 35 0.29 0.92 0.12
C ASN A 35 -0.25 1.47 1.46
N VAL A 36 0.67 1.83 2.36
CA VAL A 36 0.43 2.27 3.73
C VAL A 36 0.64 3.78 3.74
N VAL A 37 -0.47 4.50 3.80
CA VAL A 37 -0.47 5.95 3.96
C VAL A 37 -0.75 6.24 5.43
N VAL A 38 0.19 6.90 6.11
CA VAL A 38 0.02 7.35 7.48
C VAL A 38 -0.74 8.68 7.45
N LEU A 39 -1.86 8.74 8.17
CA LEU A 39 -2.63 9.96 8.34
C LEU A 39 -2.06 10.77 9.51
N ASP A 40 -2.21 12.09 9.44
CA ASP A 40 -1.94 12.95 10.58
C ASP A 40 -2.87 12.60 11.76
N PRO A 41 -2.44 12.76 13.03
CA PRO A 41 -3.19 12.28 14.18
C PRO A 41 -4.61 12.87 14.33
N ASP A 42 -4.78 14.12 13.93
CA ASP A 42 -6.07 14.82 13.92
C ASP A 42 -7.02 14.22 12.87
N VAL A 43 -6.51 13.94 11.67
CA VAL A 43 -7.28 13.28 10.60
C VAL A 43 -7.62 11.84 11.00
N ALA A 44 -6.68 11.10 11.57
CA ALA A 44 -6.91 9.74 12.06
C ALA A 44 -7.95 9.69 13.19
N THR A 45 -8.07 10.76 13.99
CA THR A 45 -9.11 10.87 15.03
C THR A 45 -10.50 11.11 14.43
N ALA A 46 -10.58 11.77 13.28
CA ALA A 46 -11.85 12.08 12.61
C ALA A 46 -12.43 10.88 11.84
N PHE A 47 -11.60 9.94 11.37
CA PHE A 47 -12.04 8.83 10.54
C PHE A 47 -11.81 7.46 11.22
N PRO A 48 -12.85 6.60 11.31
CA PRO A 48 -12.75 5.32 12.02
C PRO A 48 -11.94 4.25 11.27
N ASN A 49 -11.82 4.35 9.94
CA ASN A 49 -11.09 3.39 9.11
C ASN A 49 -10.75 3.99 7.72
N SER A 50 -10.00 3.22 6.92
CA SER A 50 -9.58 3.61 5.57
C SER A 50 -10.73 3.73 4.56
N GLU A 51 -11.82 2.97 4.74
CA GLU A 51 -13.01 3.07 3.87
C GLU A 51 -13.65 4.45 4.00
N ALA A 52 -13.86 4.92 5.24
CA ALA A 52 -14.43 6.24 5.51
C ALA A 52 -13.58 7.39 4.94
N VAL A 53 -12.24 7.27 5.01
CA VAL A 53 -11.31 8.25 4.42
C VAL A 53 -11.45 8.27 2.91
N ASN A 54 -11.43 7.10 2.28
CA ASN A 54 -11.48 6.99 0.82
C ASN A 54 -12.80 7.52 0.25
N ASP A 55 -13.92 7.26 0.92
CA ASP A 55 -15.22 7.75 0.48
C ASP A 55 -15.33 9.27 0.58
N ALA A 56 -14.80 9.88 1.65
CA ALA A 56 -14.74 11.34 1.78
C ALA A 56 -13.90 11.97 0.66
N LEU A 57 -12.71 11.40 0.38
CA LEU A 57 -11.84 11.90 -0.69
C LEU A 57 -12.49 11.77 -2.07
N ARG A 58 -13.18 10.65 -2.35
CA ARG A 58 -13.93 10.46 -3.60
C ARG A 58 -15.08 11.44 -3.74
N ALA A 59 -15.81 11.73 -2.67
CA ALA A 59 -16.87 12.74 -2.68
C ALA A 59 -16.30 14.14 -3.00
N MET A 60 -15.15 14.47 -2.42
CA MET A 60 -14.45 15.73 -2.72
C MET A 60 -14.03 15.81 -4.18
N LEU A 61 -13.47 14.74 -4.76
CA LEU A 61 -13.11 14.70 -6.18
C LEU A 61 -14.32 14.98 -7.08
N ARG A 62 -15.47 14.33 -6.82
CA ARG A 62 -16.72 14.59 -7.58
C ARG A 62 -17.17 16.04 -7.48
N LEU A 63 -17.08 16.63 -6.28
CA LEU A 63 -17.42 18.04 -6.10
C LEU A 63 -16.49 18.95 -6.90
N THR A 64 -15.18 18.69 -6.88
CA THR A 64 -14.21 19.49 -7.63
C THR A 64 -14.43 19.41 -9.14
N GLU A 65 -14.78 18.23 -9.66
CA GLU A 65 -15.15 18.06 -11.07
C GLU A 65 -16.37 18.93 -11.42
N GLN A 66 -17.43 18.88 -10.61
CA GLN A 66 -18.63 19.69 -10.81
C GLN A 66 -18.32 21.19 -10.81
N VAL A 67 -17.56 21.66 -9.82
CA VAL A 67 -17.16 23.07 -9.73
C VAL A 67 -16.33 23.51 -10.95
N SER A 68 -15.38 22.68 -11.40
CA SER A 68 -14.55 23.00 -12.57
C SER A 68 -15.36 23.14 -13.87
N THR A 69 -16.41 22.34 -14.04
CA THR A 69 -17.28 22.43 -15.22
C THR A 69 -18.14 23.69 -15.21
N LEU A 70 -18.59 24.12 -14.02
CA LEU A 70 -19.39 25.34 -13.84
C LEU A 70 -18.56 26.60 -14.09
N THR A 71 -17.33 26.66 -13.57
CA THR A 71 -16.44 27.81 -13.80
C THR A 71 -16.03 27.92 -15.27
N THR A 72 -15.71 26.80 -15.93
CA THR A 72 -15.40 26.76 -17.38
C THR A 72 -16.58 27.25 -18.23
N ARG A 73 -17.80 26.81 -17.91
CA ARG A 73 -19.02 27.21 -18.63
C ARG A 73 -19.41 28.67 -18.37
N SER A 74 -19.13 29.21 -17.19
CA SER A 74 -19.34 30.63 -16.89
C SER A 74 -18.39 31.53 -17.68
N SER A 75 -17.15 31.09 -17.88
CA SER A 75 -16.17 31.80 -18.73
C SER A 75 -16.58 31.81 -20.20
N ALA A 76 -17.16 30.71 -20.71
CA ALA A 76 -17.58 30.59 -22.11
C ALA A 76 -18.90 31.31 -22.45
N ARG A 77 -19.67 31.80 -21.45
CA ARG A 77 -20.95 32.51 -21.64
C ARG A 77 -20.78 34.04 -21.61
N LEU A 78 -19.58 34.52 -21.30
CA LEU A 78 -19.25 35.95 -21.26
C LEU A 78 -18.52 36.45 -22.53
N GLU A 79 -18.38 35.59 -23.54
CA GLU A 79 -17.99 35.96 -24.91
C GLU A 79 -19.17 35.78 -25.88
#